data_AF-A0A5C8RSJ4-F1
#
_entry.id   AF-A0A5C8RSJ4-F1
#
_cell.length_a   1.000
_cell.length_b   1.000
_cell.length_c   1.000
_cell.angle_alpha   90.00
_cell.angle_beta   90.00
_cell.angle_gamma   90.00
#
_symmetry.space_group_name_H-M   'P 1'
#
loop_
_entity.id
_entity.type
_entity.pdbx_description
1 polymer ?
#
loop_
_entity_poly.entity_id
_entity_poly.type
_entity_poly.pdbx_seq_one_letter_code
_entity_poly.pdbx_strand_id
1 'polypeptide(L)'
;PVRPAFVPAPAPPGLERRERQRISRGLLAIEGRIDLHGLYQAEAHAALVGFLMRARAAGHARVLVVTGKGGEDAYAERGVLRRSVPHWLRGADLRPIVLGFEEAARHHGGAGALYVRLRRR
;
A
#
# COMPACT_ATOMS: atom_id res chain seq x y z
N PRO A 1 28.45 -30.88 -4.80
CA PRO A 1 27.24 -30.33 -4.11
C PRO A 1 26.73 -29.06 -4.81
N VAL A 2 25.57 -29.15 -5.46
CA VAL A 2 24.89 -28.00 -6.09
C VAL A 2 24.18 -27.16 -5.03
N ARG A 3 24.48 -25.86 -4.95
CA ARG A 3 23.75 -24.92 -4.08
C ARG A 3 22.31 -24.84 -4.60
N PRO A 4 21.28 -24.95 -3.76
CA PRO A 4 19.91 -24.74 -4.21
C PRO A 4 19.77 -23.30 -4.70
N ALA A 5 19.31 -23.13 -5.94
CA ALA A 5 18.98 -21.83 -6.49
C ALA A 5 17.84 -21.21 -5.67
N PHE A 6 18.04 -19.99 -5.18
CA PHE A 6 16.99 -19.22 -4.52
C PHE A 6 15.90 -18.93 -5.55
N VAL A 7 14.77 -19.64 -5.46
CA VAL A 7 13.58 -19.33 -6.23
C VAL A 7 12.94 -18.11 -5.57
N PRO A 8 12.90 -16.93 -6.20
CA PRO A 8 12.21 -15.78 -5.63
C PRO A 8 10.73 -16.17 -5.50
N ALA A 9 10.24 -16.16 -4.27
CA ALA A 9 8.83 -16.43 -4.02
C ALA A 9 7.97 -15.45 -4.82
N PRO A 10 6.86 -15.92 -5.43
CA PRO A 10 6.06 -15.10 -6.33
C PRO A 10 5.62 -13.81 -5.63
N ALA A 11 5.67 -12.71 -6.38
CA ALA A 11 5.16 -11.43 -5.90
C ALA A 11 3.68 -11.63 -5.48
N PRO A 12 3.23 -11.01 -4.37
CA PRO A 12 1.83 -11.08 -4.00
C PRO A 12 0.99 -10.63 -5.20
N PRO A 13 -0.03 -11.40 -5.60
CA PRO A 13 -0.88 -11.00 -6.70
C PRO A 13 -1.46 -9.62 -6.35
N GLY A 14 -1.47 -8.71 -7.33
CA GLY A 14 -2.18 -7.44 -7.19
C GLY A 14 -3.60 -7.68 -6.70
N LEU A 15 -4.21 -6.67 -6.06
CA LEU A 15 -5.60 -6.74 -5.65
C LEU A 15 -6.45 -7.15 -6.86
N GLU A 16 -7.23 -8.23 -6.75
CA GLU A 16 -8.00 -8.72 -7.89
C GLU A 16 -8.85 -7.58 -8.49
N ARG A 17 -8.89 -7.46 -9.83
CA ARG A 17 -9.65 -6.41 -10.52
C ARG A 17 -11.11 -6.31 -10.02
N ARG A 18 -11.72 -7.46 -9.70
CA ARG A 18 -13.06 -7.53 -9.11
C ARG A 18 -13.12 -6.93 -7.71
N GLU A 19 -12.13 -7.20 -6.87
CA GLU A 19 -12.04 -6.62 -5.53
C GLU A 19 -11.89 -5.10 -5.60
N ARG A 20 -11.00 -4.58 -6.47
CA ARG A 20 -10.86 -3.13 -6.69
C ARG A 20 -12.18 -2.47 -7.09
N GLN A 21 -12.91 -3.10 -8.02
CA GLN A 21 -14.22 -2.59 -8.47
C GLN A 21 -15.26 -2.59 -7.36
N ARG A 22 -15.28 -3.62 -6.52
CA ARG A 22 -16.20 -3.70 -5.37
C ARG A 22 -15.89 -2.64 -4.34
N ILE A 23 -14.61 -2.41 -4.00
CA ILE A 23 -14.19 -1.31 -3.12
C ILE A 23 -14.60 0.04 -3.74
N SER A 24 -14.30 0.25 -5.02
CA SER A 24 -14.67 1.47 -5.75
C SER A 24 -16.17 1.73 -5.84
N ARG A 25 -17.02 0.72 -5.64
CA ARG A 25 -18.48 0.85 -5.64
C ARG A 25 -19.07 0.87 -4.21
N GLY A 26 -18.23 0.87 -3.17
CA GLY A 26 -18.67 0.78 -1.78
C GLY A 26 -19.19 -0.60 -1.37
N LEU A 27 -19.07 -1.63 -2.22
CA LEU A 27 -19.51 -3.00 -1.93
C LEU A 27 -18.54 -3.77 -1.03
N LEU A 28 -17.34 -3.24 -0.83
CA LEU A 28 -16.37 -3.69 0.16
C LEU A 28 -15.85 -2.48 0.91
N ALA A 29 -15.85 -2.56 2.24
CA ALA A 29 -15.45 -1.45 3.10
C ALA A 29 -13.95 -1.19 3.03
N ILE A 30 -13.59 0.10 3.11
CA ILE A 30 -12.27 0.55 3.52
C ILE A 30 -12.33 0.69 5.04
N GLU A 31 -11.62 -0.18 5.75
CA GLU A 31 -11.72 -0.34 7.20
C GLU A 31 -10.76 0.57 7.96
N GLY A 32 -9.78 1.16 7.26
CA GLY A 32 -8.87 2.16 7.82
C GLY A 32 -8.21 3.00 6.73
N ARG A 33 -7.73 4.18 7.10
CA ARG A 33 -7.04 5.11 6.19
C ARG A 33 -5.85 5.75 6.88
N ILE A 34 -4.75 5.91 6.14
CA ILE A 34 -3.64 6.78 6.51
C ILE A 34 -3.33 7.75 5.37
N ASP A 35 -2.99 8.97 5.73
CA ASP A 35 -2.46 9.96 4.81
C ASP A 35 -1.00 10.24 5.11
N LEU A 36 -0.15 10.06 4.10
CA LEU A 36 1.29 10.23 4.15
C LEU A 36 1.73 11.48 3.38
N HIS A 37 0.81 12.19 2.72
CA HIS A 37 1.19 13.36 1.93
C HIS A 37 1.91 14.39 2.82
N GLY A 38 2.96 15.01 2.29
CA GLY A 38 3.71 16.05 2.99
C GLY A 38 4.67 15.54 4.08
N LEU A 39 4.67 14.24 4.40
CA LEU A 39 5.66 13.67 5.31
C LEU A 39 7.01 13.46 4.61
N TYR A 40 8.10 13.62 5.36
CA TYR A 40 9.40 13.19 4.87
C TYR A 40 9.45 11.66 4.75
N GLN A 41 10.35 11.15 3.90
CA GLN A 41 10.40 9.72 3.56
C GLN A 41 10.53 8.82 4.81
N ALA A 42 11.39 9.17 5.76
CA ALA A 42 11.60 8.40 6.99
C ALA A 42 10.35 8.38 7.88
N GLU A 43 9.69 9.53 8.05
CA GLU A 43 8.46 9.68 8.82
C GLU A 43 7.31 8.90 8.20
N ALA A 44 7.15 9.02 6.87
CA ALA A 44 6.14 8.29 6.11
C ALA A 44 6.32 6.78 6.23
N HIS A 45 7.57 6.29 6.21
CA HIS A 45 7.85 4.87 6.35
C HIS A 45 7.45 4.36 7.75
N ALA A 46 7.87 5.05 8.81
CA ALA A 46 7.51 4.70 10.18
C ALA A 46 5.98 4.75 10.41
N ALA A 47 5.33 5.80 9.90
CA ALA A 47 3.88 5.96 10.00
C ALA A 47 3.12 4.84 9.26
N LEU A 48 3.56 4.49 8.04
CA LEU A 48 2.99 3.39 7.27
C LEU A 48 3.11 2.05 8.01
N VAL A 49 4.30 1.71 8.50
CA VAL A 49 4.55 0.45 9.22
C VAL A 49 3.66 0.36 10.46
N GLY A 50 3.65 1.41 11.29
CA GLY A 50 2.82 1.45 12.49
C GLY A 50 1.33 1.34 12.19
N PHE A 51 0.85 2.01 11.14
CA PHE A 51 -0.53 1.93 10.71
C PHE A 51 -0.93 0.52 10.27
N LEU A 52 -0.15 -0.14 9.40
CA LEU A 52 -0.51 -1.46 8.89
C LEU A 52 -0.48 -2.53 9.99
N MET A 53 0.45 -2.42 10.94
CA MET A 53 0.50 -3.32 12.10
C MET A 53 -0.74 -3.16 12.98
N ARG A 54 -1.15 -1.92 13.30
CA ARG A 54 -2.38 -1.65 14.06
C ARG A 54 -3.64 -2.09 13.32
N ALA A 55 -3.73 -1.80 12.03
CA ALA A 55 -4.87 -2.20 11.20
C ALA A 55 -5.02 -3.73 11.14
N ARG A 56 -3.91 -4.47 10.99
CA ARG A 56 -3.91 -5.92 11.07
C ARG A 56 -4.35 -6.42 12.45
N ALA A 57 -3.84 -5.82 13.53
CA ALA A 57 -4.23 -6.18 14.89
C ALA A 57 -5.73 -5.95 15.14
N ALA A 58 -6.31 -4.92 14.53
CA ALA A 58 -7.74 -4.62 14.54
C ALA A 58 -8.58 -5.51 13.59
N GLY A 59 -7.97 -6.47 12.89
CA GLY A 59 -8.68 -7.40 12.01
C GLY A 59 -9.11 -6.82 10.65
N HIS A 60 -8.64 -5.61 10.29
CA HIS A 60 -8.95 -4.97 9.02
C HIS A 60 -8.46 -5.82 7.85
N ALA A 61 -9.32 -6.07 6.86
CA ALA A 61 -8.90 -6.71 5.62
C ALA A 61 -8.42 -5.70 4.58
N ARG A 62 -8.99 -4.50 4.55
CA ARG A 62 -8.73 -3.50 3.50
C ARG A 62 -8.52 -2.13 4.09
N VAL A 63 -7.43 -1.49 3.70
CA VAL A 63 -7.12 -0.12 4.10
C VAL A 63 -6.74 0.73 2.90
N LEU A 64 -6.80 2.05 3.07
CA LEU A 64 -6.41 3.03 2.07
C LEU A 64 -5.16 3.79 2.55
N VAL A 65 -4.13 3.81 1.71
CA VAL A 65 -2.89 4.55 1.96
C VAL A 65 -2.79 5.69 0.94
N VAL A 66 -2.79 6.92 1.42
CA VAL A 66 -2.67 8.10 0.56
C VAL A 66 -1.23 8.62 0.60
N THR A 67 -0.63 8.80 -0.57
CA THR A 67 0.77 9.25 -0.75
C THR A 67 0.87 10.63 -1.36
N GLY A 68 -0.25 11.16 -1.86
CA GLY A 68 -0.31 12.36 -2.68
C GLY A 68 -0.06 12.06 -4.17
N LYS A 69 -0.61 12.91 -5.05
CA LYS A 69 -0.49 12.72 -6.51
C LYS A 69 0.91 13.10 -7.05
N GLY A 70 1.68 13.86 -6.27
CA GLY A 70 2.79 14.68 -6.76
C GLY A 70 2.24 15.96 -7.42
N GLY A 71 2.83 17.13 -7.14
CA GLY A 71 2.43 18.41 -7.76
C GLY A 71 2.91 18.58 -9.21
N GLU A 72 2.93 19.79 -9.74
CA GLU A 72 3.47 20.12 -11.09
C GLU A 72 4.87 20.79 -11.05
N ASP A 73 5.26 21.34 -9.90
CA ASP A 73 6.43 22.21 -9.66
C ASP A 73 7.86 21.61 -9.72
N ALA A 74 8.43 21.28 -10.90
CA ALA A 74 9.72 20.58 -11.19
C ALA A 74 10.83 20.35 -10.10
N TYR A 75 10.94 21.17 -9.06
CA TYR A 75 11.91 21.16 -7.95
C TYR A 75 11.48 20.52 -6.62
N ALA A 76 10.18 20.33 -6.34
CA ALA A 76 9.76 19.59 -5.13
C ALA A 76 10.03 18.09 -5.29
N GLU A 77 10.42 17.40 -4.21
CA GLU A 77 10.66 15.94 -4.09
C GLU A 77 9.46 15.07 -4.56
N ARG A 78 9.18 15.10 -5.86
CA ARG A 78 7.85 14.79 -6.35
C ARG A 78 7.61 13.32 -6.47
N GLY A 79 6.52 12.87 -5.86
CA GLY A 79 6.08 11.49 -5.93
C GLY A 79 7.11 10.52 -5.34
N VAL A 80 8.02 11.00 -4.48
CA VAL A 80 8.95 10.11 -3.76
C VAL A 80 8.12 9.07 -3.01
N LEU A 81 7.15 9.49 -2.19
CA LEU A 81 6.26 8.55 -1.49
C LEU A 81 5.43 7.69 -2.44
N ARG A 82 4.95 8.24 -3.56
CA ARG A 82 4.23 7.48 -4.60
C ARG A 82 5.08 6.33 -5.17
N ARG A 83 6.41 6.52 -5.29
CA ARG A 83 7.37 5.48 -5.74
C ARG A 83 7.84 4.58 -4.59
N SER A 84 8.09 5.15 -3.42
CA SER A 84 8.65 4.47 -2.26
C SER A 84 7.64 3.55 -1.58
N VAL A 85 6.39 3.96 -1.43
CA VAL A 85 5.37 3.15 -0.73
C VAL A 85 5.14 1.79 -1.39
N PRO A 86 4.98 1.67 -2.72
CA PRO A 86 4.94 0.37 -3.39
C PRO A 86 6.18 -0.49 -3.14
N HIS A 87 7.36 0.12 -2.97
CA HIS A 87 8.58 -0.62 -2.65
C HIS A 87 8.54 -1.13 -1.20
N TRP A 88 8.19 -0.28 -0.23
CA TRP A 88 8.07 -0.66 1.18
C TRP A 88 7.02 -1.76 1.41
N LEU A 89 5.86 -1.68 0.74
CA LEU A 89 4.80 -2.70 0.84
C LEU A 89 5.27 -4.09 0.37
N ARG A 90 6.30 -4.16 -0.49
CA ARG A 90 6.93 -5.42 -0.94
C ARG A 90 8.14 -5.82 -0.08
N GLY A 91 8.61 -4.93 0.80
CA GLY A 91 9.76 -5.12 1.67
C GLY A 91 9.51 -6.17 2.77
N ALA A 92 10.60 -6.67 3.36
CA ALA A 92 10.57 -7.75 4.34
C ALA A 92 9.68 -7.45 5.56
N ASP A 93 9.59 -6.19 5.97
CA ASP A 93 8.81 -5.77 7.14
C ASP A 93 7.30 -5.90 6.94
N LEU A 94 6.82 -5.67 5.72
CA LEU A 94 5.39 -5.57 5.40
C LEU A 94 4.87 -6.74 4.57
N ARG A 95 5.73 -7.40 3.80
CA ARG A 95 5.37 -8.56 2.97
C ARG A 95 4.65 -9.68 3.74
N PRO A 96 4.96 -10.00 5.01
CA PRO A 96 4.23 -11.03 5.75
C PRO A 96 2.76 -10.68 6.07
N ILE A 97 2.39 -9.40 6.01
CA ILE A 97 1.06 -8.90 6.37
C ILE A 97 0.30 -8.28 5.21
N VAL A 98 0.97 -7.86 4.14
CA VAL A 98 0.35 -7.30 2.93
C VAL A 98 0.12 -8.43 1.92
N LEU A 99 -1.15 -8.71 1.61
CA LEU A 99 -1.55 -9.73 0.63
C LEU A 99 -1.53 -9.20 -0.81
N GLY A 100 -1.65 -7.88 -0.98
CA GLY A 100 -1.67 -7.22 -2.28
C GLY A 100 -2.08 -5.75 -2.15
N PHE A 101 -1.78 -4.95 -3.16
CA PHE A 101 -2.19 -3.55 -3.23
C PHE A 101 -2.38 -3.11 -4.68
N GLU A 102 -3.22 -2.10 -4.89
CA GLU A 102 -3.54 -1.54 -6.21
C GLU A 102 -3.85 -0.05 -6.12
N GLU A 103 -3.73 0.65 -7.25
CA GLU A 103 -4.17 2.05 -7.35
C GLU A 103 -5.65 2.20 -6.96
N ALA A 104 -5.92 3.21 -6.13
CA ALA A 104 -7.28 3.52 -5.70
C ALA A 104 -8.12 4.09 -6.84
N ALA A 105 -9.45 4.07 -6.68
CA ALA A 105 -10.34 4.75 -7.62
C ALA A 105 -10.14 6.27 -7.58
N ARG A 106 -10.51 6.98 -8.66
CA ARG A 106 -10.34 8.44 -8.77
C ARG A 106 -10.94 9.21 -7.58
N HIS A 107 -12.12 8.82 -7.11
CA HIS A 107 -12.79 9.44 -5.96
C HIS A 107 -12.16 9.08 -4.60
N HIS A 108 -11.29 8.06 -4.54
CA HIS A 108 -10.50 7.70 -3.37
C HIS A 108 -9.03 8.17 -3.44
N GLY A 109 -8.65 8.92 -4.47
CA GLY A 109 -7.33 9.52 -4.62
C GLY A 109 -6.59 9.17 -5.93
N GLY A 110 -7.07 8.17 -6.69
CA GLY A 110 -6.46 7.74 -7.94
C GLY A 110 -4.98 7.37 -7.77
N ALA A 111 -4.13 7.81 -8.70
CA ALA A 111 -2.69 7.63 -8.69
C ALA A 111 -1.95 8.12 -7.43
N GLY A 112 -2.61 8.91 -6.56
CA GLY A 112 -2.07 9.36 -5.28
C GLY A 112 -2.46 8.49 -4.08
N ALA A 113 -3.17 7.38 -4.28
CA ALA A 113 -3.60 6.49 -3.20
C ALA A 113 -3.62 5.01 -3.63
N LEU A 114 -3.45 4.13 -2.65
CA LEU A 114 -3.42 2.68 -2.82
C LEU A 114 -4.45 2.02 -1.91
N TYR A 115 -5.24 1.10 -2.47
CA TYR A 115 -5.89 0.10 -1.65
C TYR A 115 -4.86 -0.96 -1.26
N VAL A 116 -4.81 -1.31 0.03
CA VAL A 116 -3.92 -2.33 0.56
C VAL A 116 -4.77 -3.41 1.23
N ARG A 117 -4.59 -4.66 0.80
CA ARG A 117 -5.21 -5.83 1.40
C ARG A 117 -4.27 -6.45 2.42
N LEU A 118 -4.79 -6.67 3.62
CA LEU A 118 -4.04 -7.21 4.74
C LEU A 118 -4.39 -8.67 4.99
N ARG A 119 -3.42 -9.41 5.53
CA ARG A 119 -3.63 -10.74 6.09
C ARG A 119 -4.26 -10.56 7.47
N ARG A 120 -5.50 -11.05 7.62
CA ARG A 120 -6.16 -11.11 8.93
C ARG A 120 -5.36 -11.97 9.89
N ARG A 121 -5.47 -11.64 11.18
CA ARG A 121 -4.87 -12.43 12.25
C ARG A 121 -5.59 -13.77 12.39
#